data_AF-A0A969T2L4-F1
#
_entry.id   AF-A0A969T2L4-F1
#
_cell.length_a   1.000
_cell.length_b   1.000
_cell.length_c   1.000
_cell.angle_alpha   90.00
_cell.angle_beta   90.00
_cell.angle_gamma   90.00
#
_symmetry.space_group_name_H-M   'P 1'
#
loop_
_entity.id
_entity.type
_entity.pdbx_description
1 polymer ?
#
loop_
_entity_poly.entity_id
_entity_poly.type
_entity_poly.pdbx_seq_one_letter_code
_entity_poly.pdbx_strand_id
1 'polypeptide(L)'
;MAAAEVVKQIYPQVKTLIDIGGEDSKMIFFYDNKAPDIRMNGSCAGGTGAFIDQMATLLNVNVADFEDLAKSHSKIYTIASRCGVFAKTDVQNLISRQISKSDIAASVFHAVAVQSMNTLARGFNIIPKVMFSGGPFTFLPELGNTFIRDLKLNKEDIITADRAELLPAMGAALVDKNSLQISVDELIKKIRTSENKIVVNNRLEPLFNSEEDLVIWDNSRIGFQVPRKKIANIDSGDCYIGIDSGSTTTKITLINHERELLFSYYANSKGNPIEAVQKGLDELKNEFSKWKKVPNIRRTAVVGYGEDLIKAAFNIDDGIVETIAHFTAAKHFNKDVSFIMDIGGQDMKAIFVENGTINRIELNESCSAGCGSFIETFGSSLGYRVDDFAQVACKATSPANLGTRCTVL
;
A
#
# COMPACT_ATOMS: atom_id res chain seq x y z
N MET A 1 23.08 20.84 -7.88
CA MET A 1 21.68 20.38 -7.99
C MET A 1 20.88 21.49 -8.62
N ALA A 2 20.09 21.20 -9.66
CA ALA A 2 19.48 22.21 -10.50
C ALA A 2 18.59 23.22 -9.75
N ALA A 3 17.70 22.76 -8.86
CA ALA A 3 16.82 23.65 -8.09
C ALA A 3 17.58 24.70 -7.25
N ALA A 4 18.78 24.34 -6.74
CA ALA A 4 19.61 25.28 -5.99
C ALA A 4 20.13 26.44 -6.86
N GLU A 5 20.26 26.23 -8.17
CA GLU A 5 20.68 27.29 -9.11
C GLU A 5 19.57 28.32 -9.30
N VAL A 6 18.32 27.86 -9.40
CA VAL A 6 17.14 28.75 -9.44
C VAL A 6 17.07 29.61 -8.19
N VAL A 7 17.26 28.99 -7.02
CA VAL A 7 17.24 29.73 -5.75
C VAL A 7 18.33 30.79 -5.71
N LYS A 8 19.58 30.45 -6.08
CA LYS A 8 20.68 31.42 -6.07
C LYS A 8 20.49 32.59 -7.02
N GLN A 9 19.96 32.35 -8.22
CA GLN A 9 19.82 33.38 -9.25
C GLN A 9 18.53 34.18 -9.15
N ILE A 10 17.41 33.53 -8.81
CA ILE A 10 16.06 34.12 -8.88
C ILE A 10 15.51 34.45 -7.50
N TYR A 11 15.87 33.68 -6.47
CA TYR A 11 15.35 33.84 -5.11
C TYR A 11 16.46 33.91 -4.04
N PRO A 12 17.44 34.84 -4.16
CA PRO A 12 18.63 34.88 -3.30
C PRO A 12 18.32 35.11 -1.80
N GLN A 13 17.10 35.56 -1.47
CA GLN A 13 16.61 35.72 -0.10
C GLN A 13 16.29 34.40 0.61
N VAL A 14 16.13 33.29 -0.13
CA VAL A 14 15.84 31.97 0.46
C VAL A 14 17.08 31.44 1.17
N LYS A 15 16.91 31.09 2.45
CA LYS A 15 17.95 30.48 3.30
C LYS A 15 17.75 28.98 3.47
N THR A 16 16.53 28.48 3.35
CA THR A 16 16.24 27.04 3.38
C THR A 16 15.25 26.65 2.26
N LEU A 17 15.61 25.67 1.45
CA LEU A 17 14.70 25.01 0.49
C LEU A 17 14.33 23.63 1.03
N ILE A 18 13.04 23.31 1.08
CA ILE A 18 12.51 21.98 1.41
C ILE A 18 11.83 21.43 0.17
N ASP A 19 12.43 20.40 -0.42
CA ASP A 19 11.96 19.74 -1.64
C ASP A 19 11.43 18.34 -1.29
N ILE A 20 10.15 18.07 -1.53
CA ILE A 20 9.57 16.74 -1.35
C ILE A 20 9.14 16.24 -2.72
N GLY A 21 9.77 15.17 -3.19
CA GLY A 21 9.40 14.44 -4.41
C GLY A 21 8.54 13.22 -4.11
N GLY A 22 8.31 12.40 -5.14
CA GLY A 22 7.60 11.11 -4.99
C GLY A 22 8.38 10.12 -4.13
N GLU A 23 9.65 9.88 -4.47
CA GLU A 23 10.45 8.80 -3.87
C GLU A 23 11.56 9.32 -2.94
N ASP A 24 11.84 10.62 -2.98
CA ASP A 24 12.90 11.23 -2.19
C ASP A 24 12.50 12.60 -1.64
N SER A 25 13.18 13.02 -0.57
CA SER A 25 13.04 14.35 -0.01
C SER A 25 14.41 14.97 0.25
N LYS A 26 14.49 16.30 0.09
CA LYS A 26 15.72 17.07 0.18
C LYS A 26 15.51 18.35 0.98
N MET A 27 16.55 18.74 1.70
CA MET A 27 16.63 20.04 2.37
C MET A 27 17.96 20.69 2.00
N ILE A 28 17.89 21.93 1.52
CA ILE A 28 19.08 22.69 1.10
C ILE A 28 19.17 23.95 1.94
N PHE A 29 20.30 24.13 2.61
CA PHE A 29 20.61 25.34 3.37
C PHE A 29 21.56 26.22 2.58
N PHE A 30 21.18 27.49 2.40
CA PHE A 30 21.94 28.49 1.65
C PHE A 30 22.61 29.46 2.60
N TYR A 31 23.82 29.87 2.23
CA TYR A 31 24.69 30.71 3.04
C TYR A 31 25.48 31.64 2.12
N ASP A 32 25.73 32.87 2.56
CA ASP A 32 26.21 33.93 1.67
C ASP A 32 27.61 33.66 1.07
N ASN A 33 28.47 32.97 1.82
CA ASN A 33 29.89 32.74 1.44
C ASN A 33 30.31 31.27 1.47
N LYS A 34 29.38 30.31 1.36
CA LYS A 34 29.74 28.89 1.26
C LYS A 34 28.79 28.13 0.35
N ALA A 35 29.27 26.99 -0.15
CA ALA A 35 28.44 26.09 -0.94
C ALA A 35 27.18 25.69 -0.16
N PRO A 36 26.03 25.53 -0.83
CA PRO A 36 24.82 25.05 -0.16
C PRO A 36 25.05 23.71 0.51
N ASP A 37 24.57 23.56 1.74
CA ASP A 37 24.54 22.28 2.44
C ASP A 37 23.29 21.53 1.99
N ILE A 38 23.49 20.42 1.27
CA ILE A 38 22.43 19.65 0.63
C ILE A 38 22.29 18.33 1.37
N ARG A 39 21.06 18.03 1.79
CA ARG A 39 20.72 16.82 2.52
C ARG A 39 19.55 16.15 1.85
N MET A 40 19.63 14.82 1.71
CA MET A 40 18.65 14.04 0.98
C MET A 40 18.37 12.73 1.71
N ASN A 41 17.11 12.31 1.66
CA ASN A 41 16.66 10.98 2.02
C ASN A 41 15.99 10.36 0.79
N GLY A 42 16.66 9.40 0.17
CA GLY A 42 16.11 8.59 -0.93
C GLY A 42 16.14 7.09 -0.64
N SER A 43 16.34 6.70 0.63
CA SER A 43 16.40 5.28 1.03
C SER A 43 15.12 4.81 1.73
N CYS A 44 14.17 5.72 1.97
CA CYS A 44 12.96 5.43 2.69
C CYS A 44 11.83 6.35 2.21
N ALA A 45 10.66 5.76 1.91
CA ALA A 45 9.45 6.53 1.57
C ALA A 45 8.95 7.42 2.72
N GLY A 46 9.35 7.16 3.97
CA GLY A 46 9.01 8.03 5.09
C GLY A 46 9.46 9.48 4.82
N GLY A 47 8.49 10.39 4.71
CA GLY A 47 8.72 11.80 4.40
C GLY A 47 8.66 12.16 2.91
N THR A 48 8.12 11.30 2.05
CA THR A 48 7.99 11.53 0.59
C THR A 48 6.54 11.44 0.10
N GLY A 49 6.28 11.76 -1.16
CA GLY A 49 4.96 11.63 -1.78
C GLY A 49 4.44 10.18 -1.82
N ALA A 50 5.32 9.20 -2.07
CA ALA A 50 4.95 7.78 -2.11
C ALA A 50 4.35 7.29 -0.77
N PHE A 51 4.80 7.85 0.35
CA PHE A 51 4.18 7.57 1.65
C PHE A 51 2.74 8.09 1.73
N ILE A 52 2.48 9.29 1.21
CA ILE A 52 1.12 9.86 1.14
C ILE A 52 0.24 8.98 0.25
N ASP A 53 0.74 8.55 -0.91
CA ASP A 53 0.03 7.68 -1.85
C ASP A 53 -0.36 6.33 -1.20
N GLN A 54 0.55 5.75 -0.42
CA GLN A 54 0.28 4.51 0.33
C GLN A 54 -0.79 4.71 1.40
N MET A 55 -0.77 5.83 2.13
CA MET A 55 -1.78 6.12 3.15
C MET A 55 -3.14 6.45 2.55
N ALA A 56 -3.18 7.14 1.40
CA ALA A 56 -4.40 7.36 0.63
C ALA A 56 -5.03 6.05 0.17
N THR A 57 -4.20 5.15 -0.38
CA THR A 57 -4.62 3.80 -0.76
C THR A 57 -5.20 3.04 0.44
N LEU A 58 -4.51 3.06 1.58
CA LEU A 58 -4.96 2.39 2.81
C LEU A 58 -6.30 2.94 3.33
N LEU A 59 -6.53 4.24 3.21
CA LEU A 59 -7.79 4.90 3.58
C LEU A 59 -8.88 4.77 2.52
N ASN A 60 -8.57 4.15 1.37
CA ASN A 60 -9.45 4.01 0.22
C ASN A 60 -10.02 5.37 -0.22
N VAL A 61 -9.13 6.33 -0.44
CA VAL A 61 -9.42 7.69 -0.92
C VAL A 61 -8.44 8.06 -2.04
N ASN A 62 -8.82 8.98 -2.91
CA ASN A 62 -7.89 9.50 -3.91
C ASN A 62 -6.90 10.47 -3.25
N VAL A 63 -5.67 10.53 -3.75
CA VAL A 63 -4.63 11.45 -3.21
C VAL A 63 -5.08 12.90 -3.36
N ALA A 64 -5.83 13.23 -4.41
CA ALA A 64 -6.42 14.55 -4.60
C ALA A 64 -7.40 14.93 -3.47
N ASP A 65 -8.13 13.95 -2.91
CA ASP A 65 -9.08 14.18 -1.82
C ASP A 65 -8.38 14.33 -0.46
N PHE A 66 -7.11 13.90 -0.36
CA PHE A 66 -6.33 13.91 0.87
C PHE A 66 -6.10 15.34 1.40
N GLU A 67 -5.95 16.30 0.49
CA GLU A 67 -5.84 17.73 0.80
C GLU A 67 -7.08 18.25 1.55
N ASP A 68 -8.28 17.98 1.03
CA ASP A 68 -9.53 18.47 1.61
C ASP A 68 -9.89 17.74 2.90
N LEU A 69 -9.57 16.45 2.98
CA LEU A 69 -9.66 15.68 4.23
C LEU A 69 -8.77 16.28 5.32
N ALA A 70 -7.50 16.55 5.01
CA ALA A 70 -6.58 17.10 5.98
C ALA A 70 -6.99 18.50 6.48
N LYS A 71 -7.59 19.35 5.64
CA LYS A 71 -8.08 20.68 6.06
C LYS A 71 -9.19 20.63 7.10
N SER A 72 -10.01 19.58 7.09
CA SER A 72 -11.18 19.43 7.96
C SER A 72 -10.89 18.69 9.28
N HIS A 73 -9.61 18.45 9.61
CA HIS A 73 -9.23 17.75 10.82
C HIS A 73 -9.59 18.54 12.09
N SER A 74 -9.84 17.79 13.16
CA SER A 74 -10.05 18.30 14.51
C SER A 74 -8.89 17.98 15.44
N LYS A 75 -8.18 16.88 15.16
CA LYS A 75 -7.11 16.37 16.02
C LYS A 75 -6.02 15.69 15.21
N ILE A 76 -4.78 15.88 15.65
CA ILE A 76 -3.60 15.17 15.14
C ILE A 76 -3.29 14.00 16.07
N TYR A 77 -3.07 12.83 15.48
CA TYR A 77 -2.62 11.61 16.14
C TYR A 77 -1.17 11.36 15.77
N THR A 78 -0.40 10.84 16.71
CA THR A 78 0.99 10.45 16.45
C THR A 78 1.01 9.17 15.63
N ILE A 79 1.73 9.21 14.51
CA ILE A 79 1.97 8.07 13.62
C ILE A 79 3.48 7.90 13.50
N ALA A 80 3.97 6.67 13.49
CA ALA A 80 5.36 6.35 13.24
C ALA A 80 5.81 6.96 11.89
N SER A 81 6.69 7.95 11.95
CA SER A 81 7.03 8.78 10.78
C SER A 81 8.13 8.17 9.91
N ARG A 82 8.89 7.22 10.46
CA ARG A 82 10.13 6.71 9.83
C ARG A 82 9.94 5.54 8.87
N CYS A 83 9.03 4.62 9.16
CA CYS A 83 8.84 3.44 8.34
C CYS A 83 7.40 3.42 7.83
N GLY A 84 7.22 3.38 6.51
CA GLY A 84 5.90 3.27 5.88
C GLY A 84 5.09 2.09 6.43
N VAL A 85 5.76 1.02 6.86
CA VAL A 85 5.07 -0.14 7.40
C VAL A 85 4.58 0.05 8.83
N PHE A 86 5.36 0.66 9.73
CA PHE A 86 4.86 0.98 11.06
C PHE A 86 3.76 2.05 11.01
N ALA A 87 3.91 3.03 10.12
CA ALA A 87 2.86 4.02 9.89
C ALA A 87 1.55 3.38 9.44
N LYS A 88 1.64 2.37 8.57
CA LYS A 88 0.49 1.59 8.09
C LYS A 88 -0.22 0.90 9.25
N THR A 89 0.52 0.24 10.15
CA THR A 89 -0.04 -0.39 11.35
C THR A 89 -0.72 0.63 12.25
N ASP A 90 -0.10 1.79 12.48
CA ASP A 90 -0.69 2.88 13.27
C ASP A 90 -1.99 3.39 12.64
N VAL A 91 -2.00 3.64 11.32
CA VAL A 91 -3.19 4.08 10.60
C VAL A 91 -4.30 3.03 10.63
N GLN A 92 -3.98 1.75 10.48
CA GLN A 92 -4.96 0.66 10.60
C GLN A 92 -5.60 0.62 11.99
N ASN A 93 -4.81 0.82 13.04
CA ASN A 93 -5.32 0.93 14.41
C ASN A 93 -6.23 2.15 14.60
N LEU A 94 -5.95 3.27 13.92
CA LEU A 94 -6.83 4.44 13.93
C LEU A 94 -8.15 4.16 13.19
N ILE A 95 -8.10 3.46 12.04
CA ILE A 95 -9.29 3.04 11.28
C ILE A 95 -10.17 2.10 12.12
N SER A 96 -9.57 1.09 12.78
CA SER A 96 -10.33 0.12 13.59
C SER A 96 -11.02 0.77 14.79
N ARG A 97 -10.44 1.87 15.30
CA ARG A 97 -11.04 2.72 16.35
C ARG A 97 -12.04 3.75 15.83
N GLN A 98 -12.39 3.69 14.55
CA GLN A 98 -13.31 4.63 13.88
C GLN A 98 -12.88 6.10 13.98
N ILE A 99 -11.57 6.36 13.98
CA ILE A 99 -11.06 7.73 13.86
C ILE A 99 -11.41 8.27 12.47
N SER A 100 -11.78 9.55 12.41
CA SER A 100 -12.20 10.19 11.16
C SER A 100 -11.08 10.19 10.12
N LYS A 101 -11.43 10.00 8.85
CA LYS A 101 -10.44 10.06 7.75
C LYS A 101 -9.71 11.41 7.69
N SER A 102 -10.41 12.49 8.04
CA SER A 102 -9.83 13.85 8.13
C SER A 102 -8.71 13.93 9.16
N ASP A 103 -8.93 13.41 10.37
CA ASP A 103 -7.90 13.40 11.42
C ASP A 103 -6.71 12.52 11.02
N ILE A 104 -6.97 11.37 10.38
CA ILE A 104 -5.89 10.49 9.90
C ILE A 104 -5.08 11.17 8.79
N ALA A 105 -5.73 11.82 7.81
CA ALA A 105 -5.05 12.51 6.71
C ALA A 105 -4.12 13.62 7.23
N ALA A 106 -4.60 14.45 8.16
CA ALA A 106 -3.76 15.48 8.78
C ALA A 106 -2.63 14.88 9.63
N SER A 107 -2.86 13.75 10.30
CA SER A 107 -1.83 13.02 11.04
C SER A 107 -0.74 12.45 10.13
N VAL A 108 -1.10 12.02 8.92
CA VAL A 108 -0.16 11.56 7.89
C VAL A 108 0.70 12.73 7.38
N PHE A 109 0.11 13.90 7.12
CA PHE A 109 0.89 15.10 6.76
C PHE A 109 1.84 15.54 7.88
N HIS A 110 1.38 15.49 9.13
CA HIS A 110 2.24 15.76 10.29
C HIS A 110 3.39 14.74 10.38
N ALA A 111 3.13 13.45 10.14
CA ALA A 111 4.16 12.43 10.11
C ALA A 111 5.21 12.70 9.01
N VAL A 112 4.78 13.10 7.80
CA VAL A 112 5.70 13.52 6.71
C VAL A 112 6.55 14.70 7.18
N ALA A 113 5.95 15.74 7.75
CA ALA A 113 6.67 16.91 8.24
C ALA A 113 7.71 16.56 9.29
N VAL A 114 7.31 15.83 10.34
CA VAL A 114 8.19 15.37 11.42
C VAL A 114 9.34 14.52 10.87
N GLN A 115 9.07 13.63 9.93
CA GLN A 115 10.09 12.79 9.33
C GLN A 115 11.10 13.60 8.52
N SER A 116 10.64 14.51 7.66
CA SER A 116 11.51 15.37 6.86
C SER A 116 12.38 16.25 7.75
N MET A 117 11.82 16.83 8.82
CA MET A 117 12.60 17.63 9.78
C MET A 117 13.64 16.78 10.51
N ASN A 118 13.25 15.64 11.08
CA ASN A 118 14.16 14.80 11.87
C ASN A 118 15.32 14.24 11.04
N THR A 119 15.05 13.80 9.81
CA THR A 119 16.05 13.14 8.96
C THR A 119 16.94 14.09 8.18
N LEU A 120 16.38 15.22 7.73
CA LEU A 120 17.10 16.16 6.87
C LEU A 120 17.69 17.32 7.67
N ALA A 121 16.99 17.85 8.68
CA ALA A 121 17.53 18.96 9.46
C ALA A 121 18.66 18.52 10.41
N ARG A 122 18.67 17.26 10.91
CA ARG A 122 19.75 16.68 11.75
C ARG A 122 20.32 17.63 12.82
N GLY A 123 19.46 18.37 13.52
CA GLY A 123 19.85 19.33 14.55
C GLY A 123 20.25 20.72 14.06
N PHE A 124 20.14 21.00 12.76
CA PHE A 124 20.26 22.35 12.21
C PHE A 124 18.92 23.07 12.28
N ASN A 125 18.96 24.35 12.63
CA ASN A 125 17.76 25.19 12.60
C ASN A 125 17.35 25.46 11.16
N ILE A 126 16.06 25.38 10.89
CA ILE A 126 15.48 25.85 9.62
C ILE A 126 15.46 27.38 9.67
N ILE A 127 16.17 28.00 8.74
CA ILE A 127 16.40 29.45 8.73
C ILE A 127 15.46 30.09 7.71
N PRO A 128 14.61 31.06 8.12
CA PRO A 128 13.88 31.92 7.20
C PRO A 128 14.81 32.77 6.32
N LYS A 129 14.49 33.04 5.06
CA LYS A 129 13.26 32.67 4.36
C LYS A 129 13.27 31.22 3.86
N VAL A 130 12.13 30.54 3.96
CA VAL A 130 11.94 29.15 3.58
C VAL A 130 11.17 29.07 2.25
N MET A 131 11.58 28.16 1.36
CA MET A 131 10.86 27.84 0.13
C MET A 131 10.50 26.35 0.13
N PHE A 132 9.28 26.03 -0.29
CA PHE A 132 8.80 24.66 -0.50
C PHE A 132 8.83 24.33 -2.00
N SER A 133 9.21 23.09 -2.35
CA SER A 133 9.36 22.63 -3.74
C SER A 133 8.99 21.16 -3.91
N GLY A 134 8.60 20.79 -5.13
CA GLY A 134 8.22 19.42 -5.49
C GLY A 134 6.71 19.19 -5.50
N GLY A 135 6.31 18.11 -6.18
CA GLY A 135 4.91 17.80 -6.49
C GLY A 135 3.99 17.82 -5.25
N PRO A 136 4.30 17.07 -4.18
CA PRO A 136 3.56 17.10 -2.93
C PRO A 136 3.24 18.51 -2.40
N PHE A 137 4.19 19.45 -2.35
CA PHE A 137 3.88 20.81 -1.88
C PHE A 137 3.04 21.62 -2.88
N THR A 138 3.21 21.40 -4.19
CA THR A 138 2.40 22.07 -5.22
C THR A 138 0.95 21.59 -5.21
N PHE A 139 0.74 20.28 -5.15
CA PHE A 139 -0.59 19.67 -5.32
C PHE A 139 -1.32 19.42 -3.99
N LEU A 140 -0.62 19.41 -2.86
CA LEU A 140 -1.18 19.28 -1.51
C LEU A 140 -0.73 20.46 -0.61
N PRO A 141 -1.25 21.69 -0.82
CA PRO A 141 -0.84 22.87 -0.06
C PRO A 141 -0.98 22.73 1.46
N GLU A 142 -1.91 21.91 1.96
CA GLU A 142 -2.08 21.67 3.39
C GLU A 142 -0.87 20.94 4.02
N LEU A 143 -0.09 20.20 3.22
CA LEU A 143 1.22 19.70 3.65
C LEU A 143 2.14 20.87 3.96
N GLY A 144 2.22 21.88 3.09
CA GLY A 144 2.99 23.11 3.32
C GLY A 144 2.52 23.86 4.57
N ASN A 145 1.20 24.00 4.77
CA ASN A 145 0.63 24.59 5.98
C ASN A 145 1.02 23.80 7.25
N THR A 146 1.11 22.48 7.16
CA THR A 146 1.57 21.63 8.26
C THR A 146 3.02 21.94 8.64
N PHE A 147 3.92 22.05 7.66
CA PHE A 147 5.30 22.49 7.93
C PHE A 147 5.35 23.89 8.55
N ILE A 148 4.55 24.84 8.06
CA ILE A 148 4.48 26.20 8.60
C ILE A 148 4.05 26.18 10.07
N ARG A 149 3.02 25.39 10.42
CA ARG A 149 2.54 25.22 11.80
C ARG A 149 3.60 24.59 12.70
N ASP A 150 4.17 23.46 12.27
CA ASP A 150 5.12 22.68 13.08
C ASP A 150 6.43 23.44 13.33
N LEU A 151 6.89 24.21 12.33
CA LEU A 151 8.07 25.05 12.43
C LEU A 151 7.81 26.44 13.03
N LYS A 152 6.54 26.76 13.32
CA LYS A 152 6.11 28.08 13.84
C LYS A 152 6.58 29.24 12.93
N LEU A 153 6.50 29.04 11.61
CA LEU A 153 6.86 30.05 10.62
C LEU A 153 5.70 31.01 10.38
N ASN A 154 6.01 32.27 10.08
CA ASN A 154 5.01 33.25 9.66
C ASN A 154 4.89 33.28 8.13
N LYS A 155 3.80 33.86 7.60
CA LYS A 155 3.64 34.04 6.15
C LYS A 155 4.80 34.79 5.50
N GLU A 156 5.34 35.78 6.21
CA GLU A 156 6.49 36.56 5.73
C GLU A 156 7.73 35.69 5.57
N ASP A 157 7.87 34.61 6.35
CA ASP A 157 9.03 33.72 6.32
C ASP A 157 9.06 32.80 5.10
N ILE A 158 7.97 32.76 4.32
CA ILE A 158 7.81 31.84 3.19
C ILE A 158 7.98 32.59 1.87
N ILE A 159 8.75 31.99 0.96
CA ILE A 159 8.84 32.40 -0.45
C ILE A 159 8.18 31.33 -1.30
N THR A 160 7.18 31.74 -2.07
CA THR A 160 6.44 30.86 -2.99
C THR A 160 6.90 31.07 -4.43
N ALA A 161 7.05 29.99 -5.18
CA ALA A 161 7.21 30.02 -6.62
C ALA A 161 5.91 29.51 -7.28
N ASP A 162 5.50 30.13 -8.39
CA ASP A 162 4.23 29.83 -9.09
C ASP A 162 4.15 28.36 -9.56
N ARG A 163 5.31 27.73 -9.83
CA ARG A 163 5.45 26.33 -10.25
C ARG A 163 6.63 25.66 -9.56
N ALA A 164 6.54 25.52 -8.24
CA ALA A 164 7.64 25.05 -7.41
C ALA A 164 8.10 23.61 -7.73
N GLU A 165 7.27 22.78 -8.35
CA GLU A 165 7.60 21.45 -8.86
C GLU A 165 8.51 21.48 -10.10
N LEU A 166 8.58 22.62 -10.79
CA LEU A 166 9.42 22.79 -11.98
C LEU A 166 10.83 23.32 -11.65
N LEU A 167 11.13 23.66 -10.39
CA LEU A 167 12.43 24.22 -10.01
C LEU A 167 13.64 23.37 -10.47
N PRO A 168 13.62 22.02 -10.39
CA PRO A 168 14.71 21.21 -10.95
C PRO A 168 14.86 21.37 -12.46
N ALA A 169 13.77 21.43 -13.23
CA ALA A 169 13.82 21.59 -14.68
C ALA A 169 14.29 23.00 -15.07
N MET A 170 13.75 24.03 -14.41
CA MET A 170 14.19 25.42 -14.57
C MET A 170 15.69 25.56 -14.28
N GLY A 171 16.14 24.95 -13.19
CA GLY A 171 17.54 24.96 -12.82
C GLY A 171 18.43 24.28 -13.84
N ALA A 172 17.99 23.17 -14.43
CA ALA A 172 18.75 22.47 -15.47
C ALA A 172 18.90 23.35 -16.71
N ALA A 173 17.88 24.13 -17.06
CA ALA A 173 17.94 25.10 -18.15
C ALA A 173 18.86 26.30 -17.84
N LEU A 174 19.13 26.59 -16.56
CA LEU A 174 20.06 27.66 -16.14
C LEU A 174 21.53 27.21 -16.12
N VAL A 175 21.81 25.89 -16.19
CA VAL A 175 23.18 25.36 -16.10
C VAL A 175 23.87 25.40 -17.48
N ASP A 176 24.79 26.36 -17.59
CA ASP A 176 25.85 26.56 -18.59
C ASP A 176 25.54 27.30 -19.91
N LYS A 177 26.43 28.25 -20.21
CA LYS A 177 26.44 29.24 -21.31
C LYS A 177 27.27 28.79 -22.52
N ASN A 178 27.90 27.62 -22.49
CA ASN A 178 28.76 27.07 -23.54
C ASN A 178 28.18 25.82 -24.25
N SER A 179 26.86 25.71 -24.29
CA SER A 179 26.15 24.53 -24.78
C SER A 179 25.98 24.51 -26.31
N LEU A 180 25.95 23.30 -26.87
CA LEU A 180 25.71 23.04 -28.29
C LEU A 180 24.31 23.55 -28.66
N GLN A 181 24.23 24.52 -29.58
CA GLN A 181 22.96 25.01 -30.08
C GLN A 181 22.48 24.11 -31.22
N ILE A 182 21.31 23.50 -31.06
CA ILE A 182 20.65 22.71 -32.09
C ILE A 182 19.19 23.13 -32.20
N SER A 183 18.60 22.94 -33.38
CA SER A 183 17.16 23.16 -33.55
C SER A 183 16.36 21.99 -32.94
N VAL A 184 15.08 22.23 -32.66
CA VAL A 184 14.16 21.17 -32.22
C VAL A 184 14.07 20.06 -33.26
N ASP A 185 14.09 20.40 -34.55
CA ASP A 185 14.06 19.41 -35.65
C ASP A 185 15.31 18.52 -35.66
N GLU A 186 16.49 19.10 -35.43
CA GLU A 186 17.73 18.33 -35.31
C GLU A 186 17.71 17.42 -34.08
N LEU A 187 17.17 17.89 -32.94
CA LEU A 187 17.01 17.07 -31.75
C LEU A 187 16.07 15.88 -32.01
N ILE A 188 14.92 16.11 -32.64
CA ILE A 188 13.97 15.05 -33.02
C ILE A 188 14.64 14.04 -33.96
N LYS A 189 15.39 14.52 -34.95
CA LYS A 189 16.13 13.65 -35.87
C LYS A 189 17.13 12.78 -35.12
N LYS A 190 17.94 13.36 -34.23
CA LYS A 190 18.92 12.64 -33.42
C LYS A 190 18.28 11.58 -32.51
N ILE A 191 17.14 11.90 -31.87
CA ILE A 191 16.40 10.94 -31.04
C ILE A 191 15.92 9.76 -31.88
N ARG A 192 15.36 10.03 -33.08
CA ARG A 192 14.84 8.97 -33.98
C ARG A 192 15.93 8.08 -34.56
N THR A 193 17.13 8.62 -34.78
CA THR A 193 18.28 7.85 -35.31
C THR A 193 19.17 7.26 -34.23
N SER A 194 18.83 7.42 -32.95
CA SER A 194 19.65 6.92 -31.85
C SER A 194 19.54 5.39 -31.76
N GLU A 195 20.64 4.69 -32.01
CA GLU A 195 20.75 3.23 -31.83
C GLU A 195 21.25 2.83 -30.43
N ASN A 196 21.44 3.79 -29.53
CA ASN A 196 21.93 3.54 -28.18
C ASN A 196 20.94 2.67 -27.39
N LYS A 197 21.23 1.37 -27.32
CA LYS A 197 20.57 0.45 -26.39
C LYS A 197 21.31 0.47 -25.06
N ILE A 198 20.64 0.92 -24.01
CA ILE A 198 21.13 0.76 -22.65
C ILE A 198 21.01 -0.74 -22.31
N VAL A 199 22.14 -1.44 -22.27
CA VAL A 199 22.18 -2.84 -21.82
C VAL A 199 22.14 -2.85 -20.30
N VAL A 200 21.01 -3.33 -19.73
CA VAL A 200 20.84 -3.45 -18.29
C VAL A 200 21.32 -4.85 -17.87
N ASN A 201 22.52 -4.93 -17.30
CA ASN A 201 23.20 -6.21 -16.97
C ASN A 201 22.68 -6.93 -15.71
N ASN A 202 21.62 -6.46 -15.04
CA ASN A 202 21.12 -7.03 -13.78
C ASN A 202 19.68 -7.56 -13.92
N ARG A 203 19.54 -8.72 -14.57
CA ARG A 203 18.26 -9.40 -14.80
C ARG A 203 18.23 -10.74 -14.06
N LEU A 204 17.02 -11.19 -13.71
CA LEU A 204 16.80 -12.53 -13.15
C LEU A 204 16.41 -13.51 -14.24
N GLU A 205 16.46 -14.80 -13.93
CA GLU A 205 15.86 -15.85 -14.75
C GLU A 205 14.32 -15.74 -14.73
N PRO A 206 13.63 -16.13 -15.81
CA PRO A 206 12.16 -16.15 -15.86
C PRO A 206 11.58 -17.16 -14.86
N LEU A 207 10.34 -16.93 -14.41
CA LEU A 207 9.64 -17.86 -13.50
C LEU A 207 9.35 -19.22 -14.18
N PHE A 208 9.07 -19.17 -15.48
CA PHE A 208 8.81 -20.33 -16.33
C PHE A 208 9.59 -20.15 -17.63
N ASN A 209 10.25 -21.22 -18.11
CA ASN A 209 11.05 -21.13 -19.34
C ASN A 209 10.18 -21.21 -20.59
N SER A 210 8.96 -21.73 -20.47
CA SER A 210 7.99 -21.82 -21.56
C SER A 210 6.54 -21.79 -21.05
N GLU A 211 5.58 -21.66 -21.96
CA GLU A 211 4.16 -21.75 -21.63
C GLU A 211 3.76 -23.17 -21.16
N GLU A 212 4.43 -24.20 -21.67
CA GLU A 212 4.22 -25.59 -21.22
C GLU A 212 4.60 -25.78 -19.75
N ASP A 213 5.73 -25.20 -19.31
CA ASP A 213 6.14 -25.25 -17.89
C ASP A 213 5.07 -24.63 -16.98
N LEU A 214 4.48 -23.51 -17.41
CA LEU A 214 3.41 -22.85 -16.67
C LEU A 214 2.16 -23.72 -16.58
N VAL A 215 1.75 -24.40 -17.67
CA VAL A 215 0.59 -25.29 -17.69
C VAL A 215 0.81 -26.52 -16.81
N ILE A 216 2.02 -27.10 -16.83
CA ILE A 216 2.37 -28.24 -15.96
C ILE A 216 2.26 -27.83 -14.49
N TRP A 217 2.84 -26.67 -14.15
CA TRP A 217 2.75 -26.14 -12.79
C TRP A 217 1.30 -25.85 -12.37
N ASP A 218 0.48 -25.27 -13.24
CA ASP A 218 -0.91 -24.96 -12.94
C ASP A 218 -1.73 -26.22 -12.63
N ASN A 219 -1.57 -27.28 -13.43
CA ASN A 219 -2.24 -28.55 -13.20
C ASN A 219 -1.80 -29.24 -11.89
N SER A 220 -0.53 -29.05 -11.49
CA SER A 220 -0.02 -29.61 -10.22
C SER A 220 -0.69 -29.01 -8.98
N ARG A 221 -1.26 -27.79 -9.08
CA ARG A 221 -1.93 -27.10 -7.97
C ARG A 221 -3.34 -27.62 -7.67
N ILE A 222 -3.91 -28.44 -8.55
CA ILE A 222 -5.31 -28.92 -8.47
C ILE A 222 -5.48 -30.10 -7.47
N GLY A 223 -4.43 -30.49 -6.74
CA GLY A 223 -4.42 -31.72 -5.93
C GLY A 223 -5.46 -31.81 -4.79
N PHE A 224 -5.91 -30.69 -4.21
CA PHE A 224 -6.88 -30.69 -3.11
C PHE A 224 -8.07 -29.79 -3.42
N GLN A 225 -9.21 -30.39 -3.78
CA GLN A 225 -10.45 -29.66 -4.01
C GLN A 225 -11.45 -29.90 -2.88
N VAL A 226 -12.16 -28.82 -2.49
CA VAL A 226 -13.31 -28.91 -1.59
C VAL A 226 -14.49 -29.49 -2.39
N PRO A 227 -15.15 -30.57 -1.93
CA PRO A 227 -16.39 -31.04 -2.54
C PRO A 227 -17.44 -29.92 -2.60
N ARG A 228 -18.14 -29.78 -3.72
CA ARG A 228 -19.15 -28.72 -3.91
C ARG A 228 -20.52 -29.34 -4.23
N LYS A 229 -21.57 -28.81 -3.62
CA LYS A 229 -22.95 -29.19 -3.92
C LYS A 229 -23.80 -27.96 -4.19
N LYS A 230 -24.57 -27.98 -5.27
CA LYS A 230 -25.46 -26.88 -5.63
C LYS A 230 -26.60 -26.77 -4.63
N ILE A 231 -26.97 -25.54 -4.25
CA ILE A 231 -28.11 -25.26 -3.36
C ILE A 231 -29.42 -25.90 -3.89
N ALA A 232 -29.60 -25.92 -5.21
CA ALA A 232 -30.69 -26.60 -5.90
C ALA A 232 -30.88 -28.08 -5.50
N ASN A 233 -29.83 -28.76 -5.07
CA ASN A 233 -29.80 -30.21 -4.81
C ASN A 233 -29.71 -30.55 -3.31
N ILE A 234 -29.95 -29.58 -2.43
CA ILE A 234 -29.99 -29.83 -0.98
C ILE A 234 -31.39 -30.31 -0.58
N ASP A 235 -31.52 -31.54 -0.12
CA ASP A 235 -32.84 -32.14 0.18
C ASP A 235 -33.38 -31.73 1.56
N SER A 236 -32.48 -31.41 2.49
CA SER A 236 -32.64 -30.75 3.80
C SER A 236 -31.41 -31.12 4.63
N GLY A 237 -30.94 -30.24 5.52
CA GLY A 237 -29.77 -30.58 6.32
C GLY A 237 -29.16 -29.39 7.04
N ASP A 238 -28.42 -29.72 8.09
CA ASP A 238 -27.71 -28.76 8.91
C ASP A 238 -26.59 -28.10 8.10
N CYS A 239 -26.58 -26.77 8.14
CA CYS A 239 -25.61 -25.93 7.46
C CYS A 239 -24.87 -25.04 8.46
N TYR A 240 -23.67 -24.64 8.09
CA TYR A 240 -22.75 -23.87 8.92
C TYR A 240 -22.18 -22.71 8.12
N ILE A 241 -22.16 -21.52 8.71
CA ILE A 241 -21.60 -20.31 8.09
C ILE A 241 -20.25 -20.01 8.70
N GLY A 242 -19.24 -19.84 7.84
CA GLY A 242 -17.93 -19.31 8.22
C GLY A 242 -17.71 -17.95 7.58
N ILE A 243 -17.31 -16.96 8.37
CA ILE A 243 -16.98 -15.60 7.92
C ILE A 243 -15.49 -15.35 8.21
N ASP A 244 -14.74 -14.91 7.21
CA ASP A 244 -13.40 -14.35 7.40
C ASP A 244 -13.49 -12.85 7.11
N SER A 245 -13.43 -12.05 8.17
CA SER A 245 -13.47 -10.60 8.10
C SER A 245 -12.05 -10.03 8.22
N GLY A 246 -11.28 -10.19 7.16
CA GLY A 246 -9.94 -9.62 7.03
C GLY A 246 -9.93 -8.11 6.82
N SER A 247 -8.75 -7.51 7.04
CA SER A 247 -8.51 -6.07 6.87
C SER A 247 -8.71 -5.60 5.42
N THR A 248 -8.36 -6.43 4.44
CA THR A 248 -8.51 -6.12 3.01
C THR A 248 -9.76 -6.77 2.41
N THR A 249 -10.08 -8.01 2.76
CA THR A 249 -11.14 -8.79 2.12
C THR A 249 -12.06 -9.44 3.14
N THR A 250 -13.32 -9.58 2.75
CA THR A 250 -14.34 -10.33 3.47
C THR A 250 -14.69 -11.57 2.66
N LYS A 251 -14.75 -12.73 3.33
CA LYS A 251 -15.13 -14.00 2.74
C LYS A 251 -16.26 -14.62 3.55
N ILE A 252 -17.23 -15.22 2.88
CA ILE A 252 -18.29 -15.98 3.53
C ILE A 252 -18.39 -17.34 2.84
N THR A 253 -18.50 -18.40 3.64
CA THR A 253 -18.75 -19.75 3.13
C THR A 253 -19.95 -20.36 3.84
N LEU A 254 -20.73 -21.13 3.09
CA LEU A 254 -21.74 -22.02 3.65
C LEU A 254 -21.36 -23.46 3.33
N ILE A 255 -21.28 -24.31 4.35
CA ILE A 255 -21.05 -25.74 4.20
C ILE A 255 -22.20 -26.55 4.82
N ASN A 256 -22.41 -27.77 4.33
CA ASN A 256 -23.31 -28.73 4.96
C ASN A 256 -22.58 -29.64 5.96
N HIS A 257 -23.34 -30.50 6.64
CA HIS A 257 -22.79 -31.51 7.57
C HIS A 257 -21.80 -32.52 6.94
N GLU A 258 -21.86 -32.72 5.62
CA GLU A 258 -20.93 -33.55 4.83
C GLU A 258 -19.65 -32.79 4.46
N ARG A 259 -19.51 -31.52 4.88
CA ARG A 259 -18.39 -30.61 4.57
C ARG A 259 -18.30 -30.21 3.10
N GLU A 260 -19.41 -30.31 2.37
CA GLU A 260 -19.51 -29.81 1.00
C GLU A 260 -19.78 -28.31 1.01
N LEU A 261 -19.08 -27.57 0.15
CA LEU A 261 -19.27 -26.13 -0.04
C LEU A 261 -20.52 -25.88 -0.88
N LEU A 262 -21.46 -25.13 -0.31
CA LEU A 262 -22.75 -24.78 -0.91
C LEU A 262 -22.75 -23.37 -1.50
N PHE A 263 -22.05 -22.45 -0.86
CA PHE A 263 -21.96 -21.05 -1.24
C PHE A 263 -20.60 -20.47 -0.82
N SER A 264 -20.09 -19.55 -1.64
CA SER A 264 -18.88 -18.78 -1.34
C SER A 264 -19.06 -17.35 -1.82
N TYR A 265 -18.64 -16.39 -0.99
CA TYR A 265 -18.57 -14.97 -1.28
C TYR A 265 -17.15 -14.49 -1.02
N TYR A 266 -16.66 -13.59 -1.88
CA TYR A 266 -15.37 -12.93 -1.73
C TYR A 266 -15.50 -11.49 -2.22
N ALA A 267 -15.19 -10.53 -1.36
CA ALA A 267 -15.19 -9.11 -1.73
C ALA A 267 -14.11 -8.33 -0.97
N ASN A 268 -13.70 -7.19 -1.53
CA ASN A 268 -12.87 -6.23 -0.83
C ASN A 268 -13.72 -5.53 0.25
N SER A 269 -13.18 -5.45 1.48
CA SER A 269 -13.87 -4.83 2.63
C SER A 269 -14.01 -3.31 2.47
N LYS A 270 -13.19 -2.66 1.64
CA LYS A 270 -13.19 -1.21 1.36
C LYS A 270 -13.16 -0.31 2.61
N GLY A 271 -12.59 -0.81 3.69
CA GLY A 271 -12.58 -0.15 5.01
C GLY A 271 -13.91 -0.23 5.78
N ASN A 272 -14.93 -0.92 5.27
CA ASN A 272 -16.22 -1.14 5.94
C ASN A 272 -16.59 -2.65 5.96
N PRO A 273 -16.06 -3.41 6.93
CA PRO A 273 -16.28 -4.86 7.00
C PRO A 273 -17.75 -5.24 7.26
N ILE A 274 -18.52 -4.41 8.00
CA ILE A 274 -19.95 -4.67 8.26
C ILE A 274 -20.74 -4.69 6.96
N GLU A 275 -20.55 -3.67 6.11
CA GLU A 275 -21.25 -3.57 4.83
C GLU A 275 -20.87 -4.71 3.89
N ALA A 276 -19.60 -5.12 3.89
CA ALA A 276 -19.14 -6.25 3.08
C ALA A 276 -19.79 -7.57 3.52
N VAL A 277 -19.86 -7.84 4.83
CA VAL A 277 -20.56 -9.01 5.37
C VAL A 277 -22.05 -8.96 5.05
N GLN A 278 -22.70 -7.80 5.25
CA GLN A 278 -24.12 -7.62 4.95
C GLN A 278 -24.44 -7.97 3.49
N LYS A 279 -23.65 -7.44 2.55
CA LYS A 279 -23.79 -7.75 1.12
C LYS A 279 -23.65 -9.24 0.82
N GLY A 280 -22.67 -9.91 1.41
CA GLY A 280 -22.47 -11.35 1.23
C GLY A 280 -23.63 -12.19 1.80
N LEU A 281 -24.18 -11.80 2.95
CA LEU A 281 -25.36 -12.47 3.53
C LEU A 281 -26.64 -12.21 2.70
N ASP A 282 -26.80 -11.02 2.14
CA ASP A 282 -27.89 -10.71 1.22
C ASP A 282 -27.79 -11.55 -0.06
N GLU A 283 -26.58 -11.74 -0.60
CA GLU A 283 -26.33 -12.61 -1.75
C GLU A 283 -26.66 -14.07 -1.43
N LEU A 284 -26.22 -14.57 -0.27
CA LEU A 284 -26.58 -15.90 0.22
C LEU A 284 -28.10 -16.08 0.31
N LYS A 285 -28.81 -15.12 0.90
CA LYS A 285 -30.27 -15.13 1.01
C LYS A 285 -30.94 -15.16 -0.36
N ASN A 286 -30.44 -14.38 -1.32
CA ASN A 286 -30.94 -14.35 -2.68
C ASN A 286 -30.74 -15.69 -3.39
N GLU A 287 -29.59 -16.34 -3.21
CA GLU A 287 -29.32 -17.69 -3.75
C GLU A 287 -30.32 -18.72 -3.23
N PHE A 288 -30.61 -18.75 -1.93
CA PHE A 288 -31.63 -19.66 -1.38
C PHE A 288 -33.05 -19.34 -1.86
N SER A 289 -33.36 -18.04 -2.00
CA SER A 289 -34.66 -17.58 -2.50
C SER A 289 -34.92 -18.02 -3.94
N LYS A 290 -33.89 -18.02 -4.81
CA LYS A 290 -33.99 -18.52 -6.20
C LYS A 290 -34.50 -19.96 -6.27
N TRP A 291 -34.06 -20.80 -5.32
CA TRP A 291 -34.43 -22.20 -5.25
C TRP A 291 -35.63 -22.48 -4.34
N LYS A 292 -36.22 -21.43 -3.74
CA LYS A 292 -37.31 -21.52 -2.74
C LYS A 292 -36.96 -22.47 -1.58
N LYS A 293 -35.70 -22.43 -1.14
CA LYS A 293 -35.21 -23.23 -0.02
C LYS A 293 -34.90 -22.34 1.17
N VAL A 294 -34.93 -22.93 2.36
CA VAL A 294 -34.53 -22.27 3.60
C VAL A 294 -33.40 -23.10 4.21
N PRO A 295 -32.21 -22.52 4.44
CA PRO A 295 -31.13 -23.26 5.08
C PRO A 295 -31.40 -23.43 6.57
N ASN A 296 -31.09 -24.60 7.12
CA ASN A 296 -31.08 -24.82 8.56
C ASN A 296 -29.69 -24.49 9.12
N ILE A 297 -29.45 -23.23 9.49
CA ILE A 297 -28.16 -22.81 10.04
C ILE A 297 -28.05 -23.25 11.51
N ARG A 298 -27.10 -24.14 11.81
CA ARG A 298 -26.90 -24.66 13.18
C ARG A 298 -25.88 -23.87 13.99
N ARG A 299 -24.87 -23.32 13.31
CA ARG A 299 -23.78 -22.59 13.93
C ARG A 299 -23.15 -21.63 12.93
N THR A 300 -22.63 -20.55 13.46
CA THR A 300 -21.90 -19.53 12.73
C THR A 300 -20.58 -19.24 13.43
N ALA A 301 -19.52 -19.01 12.66
CA ALA A 301 -18.23 -18.65 13.21
C ALA A 301 -17.58 -17.55 12.38
N VAL A 302 -16.80 -16.68 13.04
CA VAL A 302 -16.02 -15.64 12.38
C VAL A 302 -14.57 -15.63 12.83
N VAL A 303 -13.68 -15.28 11.91
CA VAL A 303 -12.24 -15.10 12.11
C VAL A 303 -11.77 -13.76 11.52
N GLY A 304 -10.54 -13.37 11.85
CA GLY A 304 -9.85 -12.21 11.27
C GLY A 304 -10.02 -10.92 12.09
N TYR A 305 -9.43 -9.82 11.62
CA TYR A 305 -9.39 -8.54 12.34
C TYR A 305 -10.77 -7.96 12.71
N GLY A 306 -11.81 -8.28 11.94
CA GLY A 306 -13.17 -7.84 12.19
C GLY A 306 -13.98 -8.74 13.14
N GLU A 307 -13.37 -9.75 13.77
CA GLU A 307 -14.07 -10.77 14.57
C GLU A 307 -15.07 -10.16 15.58
N ASP A 308 -14.59 -9.36 16.53
CA ASP A 308 -15.44 -8.79 17.59
C ASP A 308 -16.57 -7.92 17.03
N LEU A 309 -16.26 -7.16 15.97
CA LEU A 309 -17.20 -6.27 15.32
C LEU A 309 -18.32 -7.04 14.62
N ILE A 310 -17.96 -8.07 13.84
CA ILE A 310 -18.92 -8.89 13.11
C ILE A 310 -19.74 -9.77 14.05
N LYS A 311 -19.13 -10.30 15.13
CA LYS A 311 -19.87 -11.01 16.18
C LYS A 311 -20.95 -10.13 16.80
N ALA A 312 -20.60 -8.90 17.18
CA ALA A 312 -21.55 -7.97 17.77
C ALA A 312 -22.64 -7.53 16.78
N ALA A 313 -22.27 -7.26 15.52
CA ALA A 313 -23.20 -6.73 14.52
C ALA A 313 -24.22 -7.76 14.02
N PHE A 314 -23.83 -9.03 13.88
CA PHE A 314 -24.65 -10.08 13.27
C PHE A 314 -25.03 -11.21 14.25
N ASN A 315 -24.67 -11.08 15.53
CA ASN A 315 -24.92 -12.07 16.57
C ASN A 315 -24.37 -13.46 16.21
N ILE A 316 -23.11 -13.49 15.74
CA ILE A 316 -22.39 -14.73 15.37
C ILE A 316 -22.07 -15.54 16.63
N ASP A 317 -22.25 -16.86 16.57
CA ASP A 317 -22.14 -17.74 17.74
C ASP A 317 -20.70 -17.79 18.29
N ASP A 318 -19.73 -18.00 17.41
CA ASP A 318 -18.34 -18.26 17.78
C ASP A 318 -17.36 -17.28 17.12
N GLY A 319 -16.31 -16.97 17.86
CA GLY A 319 -15.11 -16.33 17.35
C GLY A 319 -13.96 -17.32 17.41
N ILE A 320 -13.20 -17.47 16.32
CA ILE A 320 -12.13 -18.46 16.22
C ILE A 320 -10.85 -17.76 15.80
N VAL A 321 -9.75 -18.10 16.47
CA VAL A 321 -8.43 -17.63 16.07
C VAL A 321 -8.10 -18.14 14.66
N GLU A 322 -7.80 -17.22 13.75
CA GLU A 322 -7.55 -17.48 12.32
C GLU A 322 -6.50 -18.59 12.09
N THR A 323 -5.42 -18.60 12.87
CA THR A 323 -4.35 -19.62 12.76
C THR A 323 -4.83 -21.03 13.10
N ILE A 324 -5.78 -21.16 14.04
CA ILE A 324 -6.44 -22.42 14.38
C ILE A 324 -7.36 -22.86 13.24
N ALA A 325 -8.06 -21.91 12.60
CA ALA A 325 -8.89 -22.21 11.43
C ALA A 325 -8.04 -22.72 10.26
N HIS A 326 -6.91 -22.05 9.94
CA HIS A 326 -5.96 -22.52 8.92
C HIS A 326 -5.41 -23.91 9.22
N PHE A 327 -4.95 -24.13 10.46
CA PHE A 327 -4.43 -25.43 10.89
C PHE A 327 -5.49 -26.54 10.76
N THR A 328 -6.71 -26.26 11.20
CA THR A 328 -7.83 -27.22 11.13
C THR A 328 -8.16 -27.57 9.69
N ALA A 329 -8.19 -26.57 8.80
CA ALA A 329 -8.42 -26.78 7.36
C ALA A 329 -7.28 -27.59 6.72
N ALA A 330 -6.02 -27.22 6.97
CA ALA A 330 -4.87 -27.91 6.40
C ALA A 330 -4.81 -29.39 6.83
N LYS A 331 -5.04 -29.66 8.12
CA LYS A 331 -5.08 -31.03 8.68
C LYS A 331 -6.23 -31.86 8.13
N HIS A 332 -7.32 -31.23 7.70
CA HIS A 332 -8.43 -31.91 7.03
C HIS A 332 -8.02 -32.46 5.65
N PHE A 333 -7.28 -31.68 4.86
CA PHE A 333 -6.81 -32.10 3.54
C PHE A 333 -5.60 -33.02 3.60
N ASN A 334 -4.65 -32.74 4.50
CA ASN A 334 -3.46 -33.55 4.67
C ASN A 334 -3.13 -33.69 6.16
N LYS A 335 -3.27 -34.91 6.70
CA LYS A 335 -3.00 -35.20 8.12
C LYS A 335 -1.52 -35.02 8.48
N ASP A 336 -0.63 -35.10 7.50
CA ASP A 336 0.82 -34.99 7.64
C ASP A 336 1.34 -33.58 7.31
N VAL A 337 0.45 -32.58 7.26
CA VAL A 337 0.87 -31.19 7.07
C VAL A 337 1.88 -30.78 8.14
N SER A 338 3.06 -30.32 7.71
CA SER A 338 4.15 -29.88 8.58
C SER A 338 4.34 -28.36 8.58
N PHE A 339 3.78 -27.67 7.58
CA PHE A 339 3.95 -26.24 7.40
C PHE A 339 2.76 -25.62 6.67
N ILE A 340 2.33 -24.44 7.12
CA ILE A 340 1.28 -23.64 6.48
C ILE A 340 1.84 -22.23 6.30
N MET A 341 1.82 -21.75 5.06
CA MET A 341 2.14 -20.37 4.72
C MET A 341 0.85 -19.66 4.30
N ASP A 342 0.42 -18.71 5.12
CA ASP A 342 -0.67 -17.79 4.78
C ASP A 342 -0.06 -16.45 4.36
N ILE A 343 -0.31 -16.05 3.10
CA ILE A 343 0.07 -14.73 2.60
C ILE A 343 -1.20 -13.89 2.52
N GLY A 344 -1.45 -13.14 3.59
CA GLY A 344 -2.58 -12.23 3.69
C GLY A 344 -2.38 -10.94 2.91
N GLY A 345 -3.41 -10.10 2.93
CA GLY A 345 -3.34 -8.76 2.36
C GLY A 345 -2.34 -7.87 3.10
N GLN A 346 -2.23 -8.01 4.42
CA GLN A 346 -1.46 -7.09 5.27
C GLN A 346 -0.32 -7.76 6.03
N ASP A 347 -0.48 -9.04 6.37
CA ASP A 347 0.47 -9.84 7.12
C ASP A 347 0.73 -11.17 6.41
N MET A 348 1.81 -11.84 6.84
CA MET A 348 2.09 -13.22 6.48
C MET A 348 2.24 -14.06 7.74
N LYS A 349 1.77 -15.31 7.69
CA LYS A 349 1.82 -16.24 8.81
C LYS A 349 2.49 -17.54 8.37
N ALA A 350 3.55 -17.91 9.07
CA ALA A 350 4.24 -19.18 8.91
C ALA A 350 3.92 -20.05 10.14
N ILE A 351 3.12 -21.10 9.94
CA ILE A 351 2.68 -22.01 11.00
C ILE A 351 3.42 -23.34 10.82
N PHE A 352 4.25 -23.69 11.81
CA PHE A 352 5.00 -24.94 11.86
C PHE A 352 4.23 -25.96 12.68
N VAL A 353 4.01 -27.13 12.08
CA VAL A 353 3.24 -28.23 12.67
C VAL A 353 4.17 -29.41 12.92
N GLU A 354 4.21 -29.88 14.16
CA GLU A 354 4.94 -31.09 14.56
C GLU A 354 4.02 -32.00 15.38
N ASN A 355 4.13 -33.31 15.14
CA ASN A 355 3.34 -34.34 15.81
C ASN A 355 1.81 -34.07 15.76
N GLY A 356 1.33 -33.48 14.67
CA GLY A 356 -0.07 -33.17 14.47
C GLY A 356 -0.61 -32.04 15.36
N THR A 357 0.27 -31.18 15.89
CA THR A 357 -0.04 -29.98 16.69
C THR A 357 0.77 -28.77 16.21
N ILE A 358 0.28 -27.56 16.46
CA ILE A 358 1.04 -26.34 16.15
C ILE A 358 2.22 -26.26 17.13
N ASN A 359 3.44 -26.27 16.59
CA ASN A 359 4.67 -26.09 17.37
C ASN A 359 5.02 -24.60 17.50
N ARG A 360 5.05 -23.89 16.38
CA ARG A 360 5.47 -22.49 16.31
C ARG A 360 4.68 -21.71 15.27
N ILE A 361 4.42 -20.44 15.55
CA ILE A 361 3.85 -19.48 14.61
C ILE A 361 4.82 -18.31 14.51
N GLU A 362 5.19 -17.95 13.27
CA GLU A 362 5.95 -16.75 12.96
C GLU A 362 5.05 -15.80 12.16
N LEU A 363 4.95 -14.56 12.63
CA LEU A 363 4.13 -13.52 12.02
C LEU A 363 5.03 -12.42 11.47
N ASN A 364 4.73 -11.99 10.24
CA ASN A 364 5.29 -10.78 9.68
C ASN A 364 4.19 -9.74 9.50
N GLU A 365 4.02 -8.89 10.53
CA GLU A 365 3.06 -7.78 10.55
C GLU A 365 3.71 -6.44 10.14
N SER A 366 5.05 -6.38 10.17
CA SER A 366 5.81 -5.14 10.09
C SER A 366 6.49 -4.91 8.75
N CYS A 367 6.40 -5.82 7.79
CA CYS A 367 6.94 -5.61 6.45
C CYS A 367 5.88 -5.85 5.37
N SER A 368 5.52 -4.80 4.62
CA SER A 368 4.62 -4.96 3.48
C SER A 368 5.30 -5.70 2.31
N ALA A 369 6.64 -5.75 2.28
CA ALA A 369 7.35 -6.52 1.27
C ALA A 369 7.01 -8.00 1.43
N GLY A 370 6.34 -8.56 0.42
CA GLY A 370 5.85 -9.94 0.41
C GLY A 370 4.37 -10.12 0.73
N CYS A 371 3.64 -9.07 1.14
CA CYS A 371 2.21 -9.15 1.42
C CYS A 371 1.35 -8.86 0.17
N GLY A 372 0.09 -9.32 0.17
CA GLY A 372 -0.83 -9.12 -0.95
C GLY A 372 -1.10 -7.66 -1.31
N SER A 373 -1.17 -6.76 -0.31
CA SER A 373 -1.38 -5.32 -0.55
C SER A 373 -0.21 -4.65 -1.28
N PHE A 374 1.01 -5.16 -1.14
CA PHE A 374 2.15 -4.68 -1.92
C PHE A 374 1.98 -5.02 -3.40
N ILE A 375 1.59 -6.27 -3.70
CA ILE A 375 1.32 -6.71 -5.07
C ILE A 375 0.16 -5.90 -5.67
N GLU A 376 -0.90 -5.65 -4.88
CA GLU A 376 -2.05 -4.83 -5.30
C GLU A 376 -1.68 -3.37 -5.59
N THR A 377 -0.93 -2.73 -4.70
CA THR A 377 -0.51 -1.34 -4.87
C THR A 377 0.43 -1.19 -6.06
N PHE A 378 1.40 -2.10 -6.20
CA PHE A 378 2.39 -2.06 -7.27
C PHE A 378 1.77 -2.41 -8.63
N GLY A 379 0.86 -3.40 -8.68
CA GLY A 379 0.09 -3.68 -9.89
C GLY A 379 -0.73 -2.47 -10.32
N SER A 380 -1.43 -1.84 -9.37
CA SER A 380 -2.28 -0.67 -9.62
C SER A 380 -1.48 0.54 -10.11
N SER A 381 -0.29 0.81 -9.56
CA SER A 381 0.57 1.92 -10.00
C SER A 381 1.08 1.72 -11.43
N LEU A 382 1.19 0.47 -11.89
CA LEU A 382 1.51 0.11 -13.26
C LEU A 382 0.27 -0.02 -14.17
N GLY A 383 -0.93 0.26 -13.66
CA GLY A 383 -2.19 0.19 -14.41
C GLY A 383 -2.75 -1.23 -14.60
N TYR A 384 -2.32 -2.19 -13.78
CA TYR A 384 -2.79 -3.57 -13.82
C TYR A 384 -3.69 -3.91 -12.63
N ARG A 385 -4.65 -4.81 -12.85
CA ARG A 385 -5.31 -5.53 -11.77
C ARG A 385 -4.36 -6.60 -11.22
N VAL A 386 -4.57 -7.06 -9.98
CA VAL A 386 -3.70 -8.08 -9.35
C VAL A 386 -3.63 -9.37 -10.18
N ASP A 387 -4.76 -9.80 -10.73
CA ASP A 387 -4.88 -10.99 -11.57
C ASP A 387 -4.10 -10.84 -12.88
N ASP A 388 -4.21 -9.68 -13.54
CA ASP A 388 -3.45 -9.38 -14.77
C ASP A 388 -1.95 -9.26 -14.48
N PHE A 389 -1.60 -8.60 -13.37
CA PHE A 389 -0.23 -8.39 -12.95
C PHE A 389 0.49 -9.73 -12.70
N ALA A 390 -0.18 -10.68 -12.06
CA ALA A 390 0.34 -12.03 -11.85
C ALA A 390 0.57 -12.77 -13.19
N GLN A 391 -0.36 -12.67 -14.15
CA GLN A 391 -0.21 -13.31 -15.46
C GLN A 391 0.95 -12.73 -16.25
N VAL A 392 1.12 -11.40 -16.24
CA VAL A 392 2.25 -10.73 -16.90
C VAL A 392 3.57 -11.16 -16.27
N ALA A 393 3.64 -11.29 -14.94
CA ALA A 393 4.82 -11.77 -14.24
C ALA A 393 5.21 -13.20 -14.65
N CYS A 394 4.23 -14.12 -14.79
CA CYS A 394 4.49 -15.50 -15.22
C CYS A 394 5.00 -15.60 -16.67
N LYS A 395 4.72 -14.61 -17.52
CA LYS A 395 5.14 -14.58 -18.94
C LYS A 395 6.43 -13.79 -19.17
N ALA A 396 7.03 -13.22 -18.13
CA ALA A 396 8.20 -12.36 -18.26
C ALA A 396 9.45 -13.17 -18.66
N THR A 397 10.10 -12.79 -19.76
CA THR A 397 11.31 -13.45 -20.28
C THR A 397 12.62 -12.86 -19.76
N SER A 398 12.59 -11.66 -19.18
CA SER A 398 13.77 -11.01 -18.58
C SER A 398 13.37 -10.14 -17.37
N PRO A 399 12.99 -10.75 -16.24
CA PRO A 399 12.59 -10.02 -15.04
C PRO A 399 13.69 -9.09 -14.53
N ALA A 400 13.30 -7.91 -14.04
CA ALA A 400 14.23 -6.98 -13.41
C ALA A 400 14.67 -7.52 -12.04
N ASN A 401 15.97 -7.45 -11.74
CA ASN A 401 16.47 -7.74 -10.40
C ASN A 401 16.34 -6.50 -9.52
N LEU A 402 15.28 -6.47 -8.70
CA LEU A 402 15.04 -5.39 -7.74
C LEU A 402 15.90 -5.49 -6.47
N GLY A 403 16.69 -6.57 -6.32
CA GLY A 403 17.50 -6.86 -5.14
C GLY A 403 16.67 -7.25 -3.91
N THR A 404 17.32 -7.31 -2.75
CA THR A 404 16.70 -7.65 -1.44
C THR A 404 16.44 -6.42 -0.56
N ARG A 405 16.43 -5.22 -1.15
CA ARG A 405 16.17 -3.97 -0.42
C ARG A 405 14.67 -3.80 -0.17
N CYS A 406 14.32 -3.03 0.86
CA CYS A 406 12.93 -2.67 1.16
C CYS A 406 12.24 -2.16 -0.12
N THR A 407 11.12 -2.78 -0.49
CA THR A 407 10.37 -2.45 -1.70
C THR A 407 9.35 -1.33 -1.47
N VAL A 408 9.37 -0.70 -0.30
CA VAL A 408 8.57 0.49 0.05
C VAL A 408 9.30 1.76 -0.42
N LEU A 409 9.80 1.76 -1.66
CA LEU A 409 10.42 2.94 -2.28
C LEU A 409 9.43 3.59 -3.24
#